data_AF-A0A6H9RYK8-F1
#
_entry.id   AF-A0A6H9RYK8-F1
#
_cell.length_a   1.000
_cell.length_b   1.000
_cell.length_c   1.000
_cell.angle_alpha   90.00
_cell.angle_beta   90.00
_cell.angle_gamma   90.00
#
_symmetry.space_group_name_H-M   'P 1'
#
loop_
_entity.id
_entity.type
_entity.pdbx_description
1 polymer ?
#
loop_
_entity_poly.entity_id
_entity_poly.type
_entity_poly.pdbx_seq_one_letter_code
_entity_poly.pdbx_strand_id
1 'polypeptide(L)'
;DATALRVLIEPAYFQIVDGIDLTVPIGMGVVLDGRSSAVNKSGFGNTHSGDWSVGLKATYLQRWDVGLNYVNFFGAPKAGLREDGNFSYGQSLADRDFVSLYVKTSF
;
A
#
# COMPACT_ATOMS: atom_id res chain seq x y z
N ASP A 1 9.40 6.23 -21.19
CA ASP A 1 8.03 5.69 -21.01
C ASP A 1 8.01 4.84 -19.76
N ALA A 2 6.86 4.73 -19.09
CA ALA A 2 6.67 3.88 -17.92
C ALA A 2 5.21 3.43 -17.80
N THR A 3 5.01 2.15 -17.57
CA THR A 3 3.69 1.51 -17.43
C THR A 3 3.58 0.87 -16.07
N ALA A 4 2.48 1.14 -15.38
CA ALA A 4 2.19 0.56 -14.09
C ALA A 4 0.71 0.23 -13.94
N LEU A 5 0.41 -0.75 -13.08
CA LEU A 5 -0.93 -1.22 -12.78
C LEU A 5 -1.15 -1.14 -11.26
N ARG A 6 -2.32 -0.68 -10.84
CA ARG A 6 -2.76 -0.73 -9.44
C ARG A 6 -4.20 -1.19 -9.36
N VAL A 7 -4.46 -2.13 -8.44
CA VAL A 7 -5.77 -2.70 -8.17
C VAL A 7 -6.04 -2.58 -6.67
N LEU A 8 -7.28 -2.23 -6.32
CA LEU A 8 -7.79 -2.20 -4.97
C LEU A 8 -9.16 -2.90 -4.95
N ILE A 9 -9.33 -3.81 -4.01
CA ILE A 9 -10.60 -4.52 -3.78
C ILE A 9 -10.95 -4.34 -2.30
N GLU A 10 -12.20 -3.99 -2.03
CA GLU A 10 -12.67 -3.73 -0.66
C GLU A 10 -13.99 -4.47 -0.41
N PRO A 11 -13.96 -5.79 -0.12
CA PRO A 11 -15.15 -6.53 0.26
C PRO A 11 -15.70 -5.96 1.58
N ALA A 12 -17.00 -5.66 1.60
CA ALA A 12 -17.69 -5.14 2.75
C ALA A 12 -18.70 -6.17 3.28
N TYR A 13 -18.68 -6.39 4.59
CA TYR A 13 -19.59 -7.25 5.34
C TYR A 13 -20.32 -6.38 6.37
N PHE A 14 -21.62 -6.19 6.18
CA PHE A 14 -22.42 -5.34 7.05
C PHE A 14 -23.07 -6.15 8.15
N GLN A 15 -23.15 -5.59 9.35
CA GLN A 15 -23.84 -6.17 10.51
C GLN A 15 -23.40 -7.61 10.78
N ILE A 16 -22.07 -7.87 10.78
CA ILE A 16 -21.53 -9.20 11.10
C ILE A 16 -21.91 -9.63 12.54
N VAL A 17 -22.08 -8.64 13.42
CA VAL A 17 -22.73 -8.68 14.72
C VAL A 17 -23.41 -7.33 14.94
N ASP A 18 -24.23 -7.22 15.98
CA ASP A 18 -24.99 -6.00 16.29
C ASP A 18 -24.10 -4.75 16.31
N GLY A 19 -24.33 -3.88 15.33
CA GLY A 19 -23.66 -2.59 15.20
C GLY A 19 -22.22 -2.65 14.67
N ILE A 20 -21.70 -3.79 14.18
CA ILE A 20 -20.37 -3.86 13.57
C ILE A 20 -20.46 -4.10 12.06
N ASP A 21 -19.85 -3.18 11.30
CA ASP A 21 -19.57 -3.34 9.88
C ASP A 21 -18.07 -3.60 9.68
N LEU A 22 -17.74 -4.52 8.78
CA LEU A 22 -16.37 -4.95 8.49
C LEU A 22 -16.02 -4.71 7.02
N THR A 23 -14.82 -4.24 6.73
CA THR A 23 -14.28 -4.09 5.38
C THR A 23 -12.85 -4.61 5.33
N VAL A 24 -12.52 -5.35 4.26
CA VAL A 24 -11.20 -5.98 4.09
C VAL A 24 -10.47 -5.40 2.88
N PRO A 25 -9.80 -4.24 2.98
CA PRO A 25 -9.09 -3.66 1.85
C PRO A 25 -7.89 -4.54 1.44
N ILE A 26 -7.83 -4.91 0.16
CA ILE A 26 -6.71 -5.63 -0.45
C ILE A 26 -6.22 -4.82 -1.65
N GLY A 27 -4.96 -4.38 -1.59
CA GLY A 27 -4.33 -3.55 -2.61
C GLY A 27 -3.13 -4.24 -3.24
N MET A 28 -2.89 -3.99 -4.52
CA MET A 28 -1.67 -4.41 -5.21
C MET A 28 -1.29 -3.38 -6.26
N GLY A 29 -0.04 -2.94 -6.26
CA GLY A 29 0.55 -2.07 -7.26
C GLY A 29 1.82 -2.69 -7.82
N VAL A 30 2.01 -2.61 -9.14
CA VAL A 30 3.23 -3.07 -9.82
C VAL A 30 3.58 -2.14 -10.98
N VAL A 31 4.87 -1.81 -11.08
CA VAL A 31 5.45 -1.17 -12.27
C VAL A 31 5.85 -2.27 -13.24
N LEU A 32 5.14 -2.34 -14.37
CA LEU A 32 5.32 -3.37 -15.40
C LEU A 32 6.54 -3.09 -16.26
N ASP A 33 6.71 -1.84 -16.70
CA ASP A 33 7.85 -1.47 -17.53
C ASP A 33 8.21 0.02 -17.39
N GLY A 34 9.44 0.34 -17.75
CA GLY A 34 9.94 1.69 -17.87
C GLY A 34 10.46 2.31 -16.58
N ARG A 35 10.99 3.52 -16.76
CA ARG A 35 11.66 4.32 -15.73
C ARG A 35 11.10 5.72 -15.80
N SER A 36 10.17 6.05 -14.90
CA SER A 36 9.59 7.39 -14.83
C SER A 36 10.44 8.31 -13.97
N SER A 37 10.86 9.46 -14.52
CA SER A 37 11.51 10.55 -13.77
C SER A 37 10.49 11.52 -13.14
N ALA A 38 9.20 11.39 -13.46
CA ALA A 38 8.16 12.37 -13.15
C ALA A 38 7.28 12.03 -11.94
N VAL A 39 7.33 10.79 -11.42
CA VAL A 39 6.39 10.33 -10.38
C VAL A 39 7.13 10.05 -9.08
N ASN A 40 6.54 10.47 -7.96
CA ASN A 40 7.05 10.23 -6.61
C ASN A 40 7.32 8.73 -6.39
N LYS A 41 8.53 8.44 -5.91
CA LYS A 41 9.17 7.12 -5.94
C LYS A 41 8.58 6.06 -5.00
N SER A 42 7.58 6.41 -4.19
CA SER A 42 6.88 5.44 -3.34
C SER A 42 5.89 4.56 -4.11
N GLY A 43 5.53 4.92 -5.34
CA GLY A 43 4.55 4.16 -6.14
C GLY A 43 5.04 3.65 -7.49
N PHE A 44 5.81 4.46 -8.24
CA PHE A 44 5.98 4.22 -9.69
C PHE A 44 7.38 4.52 -10.28
N GLY A 45 8.38 4.79 -9.44
CA GLY A 45 9.74 5.13 -9.88
C GLY A 45 10.69 3.93 -10.04
N ASN A 46 10.23 2.73 -9.72
CA ASN A 46 11.08 1.55 -9.57
C ASN A 46 10.72 0.50 -10.63
N THR A 47 11.70 -0.06 -11.35
CA THR A 47 11.44 -1.00 -12.46
C THR A 47 11.15 -2.41 -11.93
N HIS A 48 10.09 -3.07 -12.41
CA HIS A 48 9.67 -4.43 -11.99
C HIS A 48 9.53 -4.57 -10.47
N SER A 49 8.77 -3.65 -9.87
CA SER A 49 8.62 -3.58 -8.42
C SER A 49 7.30 -2.95 -8.03
N GLY A 50 6.93 -3.07 -6.77
CA GLY A 50 5.63 -2.66 -6.31
C GLY A 50 5.41 -2.91 -4.83
N ASP A 51 4.13 -2.93 -4.47
CA ASP A 51 3.65 -3.16 -3.13
C ASP A 51 2.33 -3.93 -3.17
N TRP A 52 2.09 -4.73 -2.14
CA TRP A 52 0.76 -5.26 -1.87
C TRP A 52 0.38 -4.98 -0.42
N SER A 53 -0.91 -4.83 -0.18
CA SER A 53 -1.45 -4.54 1.14
C SER A 53 -2.70 -5.36 1.43
N VAL A 54 -2.87 -5.69 2.69
CA VAL A 54 -4.11 -6.26 3.23
C VAL A 54 -4.43 -5.56 4.54
N GLY A 55 -5.69 -5.19 4.71
CA GLY A 55 -6.16 -4.55 5.93
C GLY A 55 -7.50 -5.08 6.40
N LEU A 56 -7.85 -4.66 7.60
CA LEU A 56 -9.11 -4.92 8.24
C LEU A 56 -9.61 -3.61 8.85
N LYS A 57 -10.81 -3.20 8.46
CA LYS A 57 -11.50 -2.03 9.02
C LYS A 57 -12.80 -2.49 9.67
N ALA A 58 -12.99 -2.16 10.93
CA ALA A 58 -14.24 -2.37 11.65
C ALA A 58 -14.84 -1.02 12.03
N THR A 59 -16.12 -0.85 11.78
CA THR A 59 -16.90 0.32 12.21
C THR A 59 -17.95 -0.15 13.21
N TYR A 60 -17.88 0.34 14.45
CA TYR A 60 -18.83 0.02 15.53
C TYR A 60 -19.78 1.19 15.79
N LEU A 61 -21.08 0.90 15.74
CA LEU A 61 -22.21 1.83 15.92
C LEU A 61 -22.10 3.09 15.06
N GLN A 62 -21.45 3.00 13.90
CA GLN A 62 -21.14 4.14 13.02
C GLN A 62 -20.39 5.29 13.73
N ARG A 63 -19.75 5.00 14.86
CA ARG A 63 -19.07 6.00 15.72
C ARG A 63 -17.60 5.71 15.88
N TRP A 64 -17.25 4.45 16.08
CA TRP A 64 -15.87 4.01 16.28
C TRP A 64 -15.36 3.32 15.02
N ASP A 65 -14.33 3.89 14.40
CA ASP A 65 -13.60 3.24 13.32
C ASP A 65 -12.28 2.69 13.87
N VAL A 66 -12.05 1.40 13.71
CA VAL A 66 -10.79 0.72 14.01
C VAL A 66 -10.23 0.18 12.71
N GLY A 67 -8.93 0.40 12.47
CA GLY A 67 -8.27 -0.13 11.28
C GLY A 67 -6.91 -0.73 11.60
N LEU A 68 -6.62 -1.86 10.95
CA LEU A 68 -5.32 -2.51 10.90
C LEU A 68 -4.94 -2.69 9.44
N ASN A 69 -3.69 -2.42 9.07
CA ASN A 69 -3.22 -2.60 7.71
C ASN A 69 -1.77 -3.11 7.69
N TYR A 70 -1.49 -4.04 6.79
CA TYR A 70 -0.17 -4.57 6.49
C TYR A 70 0.19 -4.22 5.04
N VAL A 71 1.43 -3.81 4.81
CA VAL A 71 2.00 -3.54 3.48
C VAL A 71 3.34 -4.25 3.36
N ASN A 72 3.53 -4.96 2.25
CA ASN A 72 4.81 -5.52 1.86
C ASN A 72 5.27 -4.89 0.55
N PHE A 73 6.56 -4.58 0.47
CA PHE A 73 7.19 -3.99 -0.71
C PHE A 73 8.05 -5.05 -1.39
N PHE A 74 7.91 -5.20 -2.71
CA PHE A 74 8.64 -6.19 -3.49
C PHE A 74 9.36 -5.54 -4.67
N GLY A 75 10.45 -6.19 -5.12
CA GLY A 75 11.31 -5.71 -6.20
C GLY A 75 12.79 -5.81 -5.85
N ALA A 76 13.67 -5.46 -6.78
CA ALA A 76 15.10 -5.51 -6.54
C ALA A 76 15.52 -4.45 -5.49
N PRO A 77 16.09 -4.86 -4.34
CA PRO A 77 16.45 -3.93 -3.27
C PRO A 77 17.64 -3.08 -3.69
N LYS A 78 17.42 -1.77 -3.87
CA LYS A 78 18.48 -0.79 -4.14
C LYS A 78 18.16 0.53 -3.47
N ALA A 79 19.18 1.26 -3.05
CA ALA A 79 19.04 2.64 -2.58
C ALA A 79 18.42 3.52 -3.68
N GLY A 80 17.46 4.40 -3.34
CA GLY A 80 16.75 5.22 -4.34
C GLY A 80 17.63 6.21 -5.13
N LEU A 81 18.83 6.51 -4.61
CA LEU A 81 19.94 7.19 -5.28
C LEU A 81 21.22 6.37 -5.11
N ARG A 82 22.05 6.36 -6.15
CA ARG A 82 23.40 5.80 -6.14
C ARG A 82 24.41 6.88 -5.76
N GLU A 83 25.61 6.46 -5.40
CA GLU A 83 26.70 7.35 -4.97
C GLU A 83 27.17 8.32 -6.07
N ASP A 84 26.94 7.98 -7.34
CA ASP A 84 27.24 8.81 -8.51
C ASP A 84 26.17 9.89 -8.79
N GLY A 85 25.19 10.06 -7.88
CA GLY A 85 24.08 10.99 -8.04
C GLY A 85 22.99 10.54 -9.01
N ASN A 86 23.13 9.36 -9.63
CA ASN A 86 22.14 8.80 -10.53
C ASN A 86 21.09 7.97 -9.78
N PHE A 87 19.90 7.86 -10.37
CA PHE A 87 18.84 7.03 -9.82
C PHE A 87 19.07 5.54 -10.06
N SER A 88 18.83 4.71 -9.04
CA SER A 88 19.01 3.26 -9.14
C SER A 88 17.81 2.53 -9.76
N TYR A 89 16.63 3.17 -9.72
CA TYR A 89 15.34 2.62 -10.11
C TYR A 89 14.98 1.28 -9.43
N GLY A 90 15.59 0.98 -8.27
CA GLY A 90 15.24 -0.19 -7.46
C GLY A 90 14.35 0.18 -6.27
N GLN A 91 13.74 -0.84 -5.68
CA GLN A 91 12.81 -0.69 -4.57
C GLN A 91 13.57 -0.49 -3.26
N SER A 92 13.58 0.73 -2.73
CA SER A 92 14.30 1.06 -1.50
C SER A 92 13.62 0.55 -0.22
N LEU A 93 12.35 0.14 -0.32
CA LEU A 93 11.57 -0.38 0.78
C LEU A 93 11.46 -1.92 0.78
N ALA A 94 12.09 -2.60 -0.18
CA ALA A 94 12.02 -4.07 -0.29
C ALA A 94 12.72 -4.80 0.87
N ASP A 95 13.39 -4.06 1.75
CA ASP A 95 14.03 -4.56 2.96
C ASP A 95 13.09 -4.61 4.18
N ARG A 96 11.85 -4.11 4.05
CA ARG A 96 10.93 -3.95 5.18
C ARG A 96 9.46 -4.14 4.80
N ASP A 97 8.68 -4.38 5.84
CA ASP A 97 7.23 -4.36 5.81
C ASP A 97 6.70 -3.26 6.72
N PHE A 98 5.46 -2.83 6.49
CA PHE A 98 4.81 -1.78 7.26
C PHE A 98 3.47 -2.24 7.82
N VAL A 99 3.31 -2.11 9.14
CA VAL A 99 2.05 -2.36 9.85
C VAL A 99 1.56 -1.05 10.44
N SER A 100 0.28 -0.73 10.24
CA SER A 100 -0.37 0.42 10.85
C SER A 100 -1.66 0.02 11.57
N LEU A 101 -1.89 0.66 12.71
CA LEU A 101 -3.12 0.54 13.49
C LEU A 101 -3.64 1.93 13.82
N TYR A 102 -4.95 2.14 13.74
CA TYR A 102 -5.59 3.36 14.18
C TYR A 102 -6.94 3.07 14.85
N VAL A 103 -7.33 4.01 15.71
CA VAL A 103 -8.68 4.10 16.29
C VAL A 103 -9.15 5.54 16.14
N LYS A 104 -10.36 5.73 15.64
CA LYS A 104 -11.00 7.03 15.44
C LYS A 104 -12.41 6.97 16.03
N THR A 105 -12.81 8.03 16.72
CA THR A 105 -14.19 8.18 17.23
C THR A 105 -14.68 9.60 17.01
N SER A 106 -16.00 9.76 16.90
CA SER A 106 -16.70 11.05 16.90
C SER A 106 -17.57 11.22 18.15
N PHE A 107 -17.81 12.47 18.57
CA PHE A 107 -18.55 12.82 19.79
C PHE A 107 -19.87 13.49 19.46
#